data_AF-A0AAJ6GR08-F1
#
_entry.id   AF-A0AAJ6GR08-F1
#
_cell.length_a   1.000
_cell.length_b   1.000
_cell.length_c   1.000
_cell.angle_alpha   90.00
_cell.angle_beta   90.00
_cell.angle_gamma   90.00
#
_symmetry.space_group_name_H-M   'P 1'
#
loop_
_entity.id
_entity.type
_entity.pdbx_description
1 polymer ?
#
loop_
_entity_poly.entity_id
_entity_poly.type
_entity_poly.pdbx_seq_one_letter_code
_entity_poly.pdbx_strand_id
1 'polypeptide(L)'
;MTKGPSMQTNIQIKKNIDPQSMEENFLLAAQGLADDPMFGVPEDVRRLIAKHGDETKMIVLGTGGFGAYLLSLKEGRPCNVIASVDDFHYHSGALHFDTPIISTDKFVELAKFGDIIAFNTCRRDSTKRFFDQLCRQHSIPHLNFEQTVRAFGLQGQVDYRVDDWGQEIVRNVDRFQHLAKRFSDDYSAQTLFSVLSFHLTCDPEYYHEVERPYTTLYFRSGLLRFSDSEKMVDCGASIGESLTGLIGVTKGQFSRSWMIEPDRINAITLSNILRRYEGTPLERVMNFERAWLHFQASES
;
A
#
# COMPACT_ATOMS: atom_id res chain seq x y z
N MET A 1 -47.98 -10.27 3.96
CA MET A 1 -46.70 -9.79 4.50
C MET A 1 -45.69 -10.92 4.42
N THR A 2 -45.01 -11.05 3.29
CA THR A 2 -43.96 -12.05 3.06
C THR A 2 -42.61 -11.41 3.39
N LYS A 3 -41.93 -11.93 4.43
CA LYS A 3 -40.55 -11.57 4.75
C LYS A 3 -39.66 -11.97 3.58
N GLY A 4 -39.04 -10.98 2.93
CA GLY A 4 -38.05 -11.21 1.88
C GLY A 4 -36.79 -11.90 2.42
N PRO A 5 -36.03 -12.61 1.58
CA PRO A 5 -34.84 -13.34 2.02
C PRO A 5 -33.76 -12.35 2.44
N SER A 6 -33.20 -12.55 3.64
CA SER A 6 -32.01 -11.82 4.07
C SER A 6 -30.85 -12.23 3.19
N MET A 7 -30.32 -11.31 2.39
CA MET A 7 -29.02 -11.47 1.74
C MET A 7 -27.95 -11.49 2.84
N GLN A 8 -27.61 -12.67 3.32
CA GLN A 8 -26.33 -12.90 3.98
C GLN A 8 -25.26 -12.78 2.89
N THR A 9 -24.54 -11.67 2.89
CA THR A 9 -23.28 -11.57 2.18
C THR A 9 -22.32 -12.58 2.81
N ASN A 10 -22.06 -13.69 2.10
CA ASN A 10 -21.01 -14.65 2.42
C ASN A 10 -19.64 -13.94 2.29
N ILE A 11 -19.28 -13.14 3.29
CA ILE A 11 -17.90 -12.77 3.55
C ILE A 11 -17.31 -14.01 4.22
N GLN A 12 -16.41 -14.71 3.53
CA GLN A 12 -15.66 -15.80 4.12
C GLN A 12 -14.82 -15.25 5.28
N ILE A 13 -15.35 -15.35 6.49
CA ILE A 13 -14.57 -15.18 7.71
C ILE A 13 -13.59 -16.36 7.72
N LYS A 14 -12.29 -16.09 7.57
CA LYS A 14 -11.25 -17.11 7.80
C LYS A 14 -11.48 -17.64 9.23
N LYS A 15 -11.91 -18.90 9.36
CA LYS A 15 -12.55 -19.42 10.58
C LYS A 15 -11.60 -19.80 11.72
N ASN A 16 -10.30 -19.56 11.59
CA ASN A 16 -9.30 -19.84 12.62
C ASN A 16 -8.42 -18.60 12.81
N ILE A 17 -8.94 -17.60 13.51
CA ILE A 17 -8.17 -16.41 13.92
C ILE A 17 -7.86 -16.59 15.40
N ASP A 18 -6.58 -16.60 15.74
CA ASP A 18 -6.12 -16.53 17.13
C ASP A 18 -5.51 -15.14 17.38
N PRO A 19 -6.26 -14.20 17.98
CA PRO A 19 -5.77 -12.86 18.27
C PRO A 19 -4.56 -12.85 19.20
N GLN A 20 -4.43 -13.82 20.11
CA GLN A 20 -3.31 -13.88 21.05
C GLN A 20 -2.02 -14.20 20.29
N SER A 21 -2.05 -15.19 19.39
CA SER A 21 -0.90 -15.52 18.55
C SER A 21 -0.47 -14.34 17.67
N MET A 22 -1.40 -13.52 17.17
CA MET A 22 -1.08 -12.33 16.37
C MET A 22 -0.44 -11.21 17.19
N GLU A 23 -0.92 -10.98 18.42
CA GLU A 23 -0.31 -10.03 19.36
C GLU A 23 1.11 -10.47 19.74
N GLU A 24 1.31 -11.77 20.02
CA GLU A 24 2.64 -12.33 20.31
C GLU A 24 3.61 -12.12 19.14
N ASN A 25 3.17 -12.41 17.90
CA ASN A 25 3.99 -12.19 16.70
C ASN A 25 4.33 -10.70 16.49
N PHE A 26 3.36 -9.81 16.73
CA PHE A 26 3.57 -8.36 16.69
C PHE A 26 4.63 -7.92 17.71
N LEU A 27 4.53 -8.39 18.96
CA LEU A 27 5.49 -8.06 20.02
C LEU A 27 6.90 -8.60 19.71
N LEU A 28 6.99 -9.82 19.18
CA LEU A 28 8.26 -10.41 18.75
C LEU A 28 8.89 -9.60 17.61
N ALA A 29 8.10 -9.17 16.62
CA ALA A 29 8.58 -8.33 15.53
C ALA A 29 9.02 -6.94 16.00
N ALA A 30 8.28 -6.34 16.94
CA ALA A 30 8.63 -5.04 17.52
C ALA A 30 9.94 -5.13 18.31
N GLN A 31 10.11 -6.18 19.12
CA GLN A 31 11.36 -6.44 19.83
C GLN A 31 12.51 -6.71 18.85
N GLY A 32 12.27 -7.52 17.80
CA GLY A 32 13.26 -7.80 16.76
C GLY A 32 13.77 -6.53 16.08
N LEU A 33 12.87 -5.60 15.74
CA LEU A 33 13.26 -4.31 15.15
C LEU A 33 13.90 -3.34 16.14
N ALA A 34 13.53 -3.40 17.43
CA ALA A 34 14.18 -2.62 18.48
C ALA A 34 15.62 -3.06 18.71
N ASP A 35 15.88 -4.38 18.64
CA ASP A 35 17.20 -4.97 18.84
C ASP A 35 18.09 -4.89 17.58
N ASP A 36 17.48 -4.94 16.39
CA ASP A 36 18.19 -4.95 15.11
C ASP A 36 17.51 -4.02 14.08
N PRO A 37 18.11 -2.88 13.71
CA PRO A 37 17.53 -1.98 12.71
C PRO A 37 17.44 -2.59 11.31
N MET A 38 18.13 -3.71 11.05
CA MET A 38 18.05 -4.48 9.80
C MET A 38 17.08 -5.66 9.90
N PHE A 39 16.27 -5.75 10.96
CA PHE A 39 15.21 -6.75 11.08
C PHE A 39 14.26 -6.70 9.87
N GLY A 40 13.91 -7.87 9.33
CA GLY A 40 13.12 -8.00 8.10
C GLY A 40 13.93 -7.92 6.79
N VAL A 41 15.22 -7.59 6.84
CA VAL A 41 16.11 -7.61 5.66
C VAL A 41 16.75 -9.01 5.52
N PRO A 42 16.69 -9.64 4.33
CA PRO A 42 17.33 -10.94 4.07
C PRO A 42 18.83 -10.96 4.36
N GLU A 43 19.30 -12.04 4.97
CA GLU A 43 20.67 -12.17 5.47
C GLU A 43 21.74 -12.12 4.36
N ASP A 44 21.45 -12.69 3.19
CA ASP A 44 22.32 -12.60 2.01
C ASP A 44 22.48 -11.16 1.50
N VAL A 45 21.41 -10.37 1.52
CA VAL A 45 21.42 -8.93 1.23
C VAL A 45 22.23 -8.18 2.29
N ARG A 46 21.99 -8.44 3.59
CA ARG A 46 22.75 -7.81 4.69
C ARG A 46 24.25 -7.99 4.52
N ARG A 47 24.69 -9.19 4.13
CA ARG A 47 26.12 -9.48 3.88
C ARG A 47 26.68 -8.68 2.70
N LEU A 48 25.93 -8.53 1.61
CA LEU A 48 26.38 -7.74 0.47
C LEU A 48 26.48 -6.25 0.80
N ILE A 49 25.53 -5.72 1.57
CA ILE A 49 25.57 -4.33 2.06
C ILE A 49 26.75 -4.15 3.02
N ALA A 50 26.95 -5.05 3.98
CA ALA A 50 28.08 -4.98 4.90
C ALA A 50 29.45 -5.08 4.18
N LYS A 51 29.52 -5.83 3.08
CA LYS A 51 30.74 -6.01 2.29
C LYS A 51 31.08 -4.79 1.43
N HIS A 52 30.08 -4.15 0.83
CA HIS A 52 30.31 -3.13 -0.22
C HIS A 52 29.85 -1.72 0.15
N GLY A 53 29.03 -1.54 1.19
CA GLY A 53 28.46 -0.24 1.57
C GLY A 53 27.73 0.42 0.39
N ASP A 54 28.02 1.70 0.16
CA ASP A 54 27.39 2.48 -0.91
C ASP A 54 27.73 1.99 -2.34
N GLU A 55 28.79 1.17 -2.49
CA GLU A 55 29.18 0.57 -3.77
C GLU A 55 28.38 -0.70 -4.09
N THR A 56 27.45 -1.11 -3.22
CA THR A 56 26.56 -2.25 -3.48
C THR A 56 25.82 -2.06 -4.80
N LYS A 57 25.99 -3.00 -5.72
CA LYS A 57 25.34 -2.98 -7.03
C LYS A 57 23.90 -3.45 -6.92
N MET A 58 23.00 -2.69 -7.52
CA MET A 58 21.58 -2.99 -7.54
C MET A 58 21.00 -2.99 -8.96
N ILE A 59 20.12 -3.94 -9.23
CA ILE A 59 19.30 -3.98 -10.45
C ILE A 59 17.82 -3.88 -10.06
N VAL A 60 17.11 -2.93 -10.67
CA VAL A 60 15.68 -2.69 -10.42
C VAL A 60 14.86 -3.64 -11.29
N LEU A 61 13.92 -4.38 -10.70
CA LEU A 61 13.03 -5.28 -11.43
C LEU A 61 11.67 -4.60 -11.67
N GLY A 62 11.36 -4.33 -12.93
CA GLY A 62 10.17 -3.61 -13.37
C GLY A 62 10.34 -2.08 -13.38
N THR A 63 9.71 -1.43 -14.35
CA THR A 63 9.77 0.02 -14.60
C THR A 63 8.49 0.76 -14.16
N GLY A 64 7.39 0.05 -13.90
CA GLY A 64 6.09 0.62 -13.54
C GLY A 64 5.75 0.59 -12.04
N GLY A 65 6.68 0.16 -11.20
CA GLY A 65 6.47 -0.03 -9.77
C GLY A 65 6.99 1.12 -8.91
N PHE A 66 7.29 0.81 -7.65
CA PHE A 66 7.82 1.80 -6.69
C PHE A 66 9.30 2.15 -6.91
N GLY A 67 9.94 1.64 -7.98
CA GLY A 67 11.33 1.95 -8.32
C GLY A 67 11.59 3.45 -8.50
N ALA A 68 10.58 4.20 -8.94
CA ALA A 68 10.68 5.66 -9.12
C ALA A 68 11.05 6.40 -7.82
N TYR A 69 10.59 5.94 -6.65
CA TYR A 69 10.92 6.60 -5.38
C TYR A 69 12.41 6.48 -5.04
N LEU A 70 13.03 5.33 -5.29
CA LEU A 70 14.48 5.17 -5.12
C LEU A 70 15.27 5.91 -6.21
N LEU A 71 14.85 5.76 -7.46
CA LEU A 71 15.58 6.29 -8.62
C LEU A 71 15.51 7.81 -8.72
N SER A 72 14.51 8.45 -8.12
CA SER A 72 14.40 9.92 -8.07
C SER A 72 15.33 10.58 -7.05
N LEU A 73 15.97 9.81 -6.16
CA LEU A 73 17.04 10.30 -5.29
C LEU A 73 18.29 10.54 -6.15
N LYS A 74 18.48 11.78 -6.62
CA LYS A 74 19.57 12.10 -7.56
C LYS A 74 20.95 12.23 -6.91
N GLU A 75 21.01 12.63 -5.64
CA GLU A 75 22.25 12.83 -4.88
C GLU A 75 22.26 11.91 -3.65
N GLY A 76 23.42 11.32 -3.33
CA GLY A 76 23.60 10.56 -2.08
C GLY A 76 22.91 9.20 -2.03
N ARG A 77 22.65 8.54 -3.17
CA ARG A 77 22.09 7.18 -3.18
C ARG A 77 23.07 6.22 -2.45
N PRO A 78 22.59 5.44 -1.47
CA PRO A 78 23.41 4.49 -0.70
C PRO A 78 23.67 3.17 -1.47
N CYS A 79 23.57 3.21 -2.80
CA CYS A 79 23.82 2.06 -3.67
C CYS A 79 24.07 2.50 -5.12
N ASN A 80 24.73 1.63 -5.87
CA ASN A 80 24.98 1.82 -7.30
C ASN A 80 23.93 1.07 -8.12
N VAL A 81 22.90 1.78 -8.58
CA VAL A 81 21.86 1.20 -9.47
C VAL A 81 22.38 1.14 -10.91
N ILE A 82 22.61 -0.07 -11.41
CA ILE A 82 23.30 -0.29 -12.69
C ILE A 82 22.35 -0.56 -13.88
N ALA A 83 21.11 -1.00 -13.63
CA ALA A 83 20.12 -1.28 -14.67
C ALA A 83 18.69 -1.40 -14.11
N SER A 84 17.72 -1.32 -15.02
CA SER A 84 16.31 -1.68 -14.79
C SER A 84 15.87 -2.81 -15.72
N VAL A 85 15.07 -3.77 -15.25
CA VAL A 85 14.59 -4.91 -16.04
C VAL A 85 13.19 -4.66 -16.57
N ASP A 86 13.02 -4.75 -17.89
CA ASP A 86 11.72 -4.70 -18.56
C ASP A 86 11.79 -5.34 -19.96
N ASP A 87 11.30 -6.57 -20.07
CA ASP A 87 11.33 -7.34 -21.31
C ASP A 87 10.50 -6.70 -22.44
N PHE A 88 9.58 -5.78 -22.13
CA PHE A 88 8.78 -5.08 -23.12
C PHE A 88 9.47 -3.84 -23.68
N HIS A 89 10.49 -3.31 -23.00
CA HIS A 89 11.11 -2.02 -23.34
C HIS A 89 12.63 -2.07 -23.57
N TYR A 90 13.31 -3.19 -23.31
CA TYR A 90 14.79 -3.24 -23.39
C TYR A 90 15.39 -2.96 -24.78
N HIS A 91 14.64 -3.15 -25.87
CA HIS A 91 15.10 -2.83 -27.23
C HIS A 91 14.93 -1.35 -27.62
N SER A 92 14.23 -0.55 -26.81
CA SER A 92 13.85 0.81 -27.18
C SER A 92 15.02 1.80 -27.21
N GLY A 93 16.14 1.46 -26.56
CA GLY A 93 17.25 2.39 -26.29
C GLY A 93 16.91 3.47 -25.27
N ALA A 94 15.69 3.45 -24.71
CA ALA A 94 15.29 4.38 -23.65
C ALA A 94 15.99 4.06 -22.33
N LEU A 95 16.17 5.09 -21.52
CA LEU A 95 16.67 4.98 -20.14
C LEU A 95 15.50 5.08 -19.16
N HIS A 96 15.60 4.39 -18.04
CA HIS A 96 14.70 4.50 -16.90
C HIS A 96 15.43 5.24 -15.77
N PHE A 97 15.13 6.53 -15.57
CA PHE A 97 15.85 7.41 -14.63
C PHE A 97 17.38 7.32 -14.80
N ASP A 98 17.85 7.54 -16.03
CA ASP A 98 19.27 7.47 -16.42
C ASP A 98 19.93 6.08 -16.29
N THR A 99 19.17 5.04 -15.97
CA THR A 99 19.64 3.65 -15.96
C THR A 99 19.24 2.91 -17.24
N PRO A 100 20.10 2.04 -17.80
CA PRO A 100 19.75 1.26 -18.98
C PRO A 100 18.64 0.24 -18.67
N ILE A 101 17.75 0.04 -19.63
CA ILE A 101 16.73 -1.02 -19.57
C ILE A 101 17.31 -2.29 -20.19
N ILE A 102 17.27 -3.40 -19.46
CA ILE A 102 17.78 -4.72 -19.89
C ILE A 102 16.68 -5.78 -19.86
N SER A 103 16.92 -6.89 -20.57
CA SER A 103 16.05 -8.07 -20.49
C SER A 103 16.28 -8.86 -19.20
N THR A 104 15.30 -9.69 -18.84
CA THR A 104 15.38 -10.63 -17.73
C THR A 104 16.56 -11.60 -17.89
N ASP A 105 16.79 -12.11 -19.10
CA ASP A 105 17.93 -13.00 -19.38
C ASP A 105 19.27 -12.31 -19.11
N LYS A 106 19.40 -11.04 -19.50
CA LYS A 106 20.62 -10.28 -19.25
C LYS A 106 20.83 -10.01 -17.77
N PHE A 107 19.76 -9.74 -17.04
CA PHE A 107 19.81 -9.63 -15.58
C PHE A 107 20.34 -10.91 -14.93
N VAL A 108 19.80 -12.07 -15.28
CA VAL A 108 20.25 -13.35 -14.73
C VAL A 108 21.72 -13.64 -15.09
N GLU A 109 22.16 -13.29 -16.30
CA GLU A 109 23.56 -13.40 -16.71
C GLU A 109 24.49 -12.54 -15.82
N LEU A 110 24.11 -11.28 -15.57
CA LEU A 110 24.89 -10.36 -14.73
C LEU A 110 24.95 -10.84 -13.27
N ALA A 111 23.83 -11.32 -12.73
CA ALA A 111 23.72 -11.77 -11.35
C ALA A 111 24.54 -13.05 -11.06
N LYS A 112 24.81 -13.90 -12.07
CA LYS A 112 25.63 -15.11 -11.89
C LYS A 112 27.07 -14.85 -11.47
N PHE A 113 27.63 -13.70 -11.85
CA PHE A 113 29.06 -13.40 -11.69
C PHE A 113 29.30 -12.17 -10.82
N GLY A 114 28.24 -11.56 -10.29
CA GLY A 114 28.32 -10.31 -9.55
C GLY A 114 27.68 -10.40 -8.17
N ASP A 115 28.29 -9.69 -7.22
CA ASP A 115 27.67 -9.33 -5.95
C ASP A 115 26.58 -8.27 -6.24
N ILE A 116 25.40 -8.71 -6.68
CA ILE A 116 24.27 -7.87 -7.10
C ILE A 116 23.06 -8.18 -6.24
N ILE A 117 22.37 -7.12 -5.80
CA ILE A 117 21.04 -7.19 -5.20
C ILE A 117 20.00 -6.87 -6.26
N ALA A 118 18.94 -7.67 -6.33
CA ALA A 118 17.78 -7.37 -7.14
C ALA A 118 16.70 -6.65 -6.32
N PHE A 119 16.24 -5.50 -6.77
CA PHE A 119 15.19 -4.73 -6.12
C PHE A 119 13.87 -4.93 -6.87
N ASN A 120 12.98 -5.76 -6.32
CA ASN A 120 11.68 -6.04 -6.90
C ASN A 120 10.68 -4.93 -6.58
N THR A 121 10.37 -4.12 -7.60
CA THR A 121 9.45 -2.97 -7.46
C THR A 121 7.98 -3.35 -7.64
N CYS A 122 7.71 -4.59 -8.03
CA CYS A 122 6.38 -5.04 -8.42
C CYS A 122 5.47 -5.24 -7.20
N ARG A 123 4.24 -4.74 -7.28
CA ARG A 123 3.23 -4.85 -6.20
C ARG A 123 2.05 -5.76 -6.51
N ARG A 124 1.86 -6.12 -7.78
CA ARG A 124 0.80 -7.03 -8.19
C ARG A 124 1.31 -8.46 -8.12
N ASP A 125 0.49 -9.37 -7.60
CA ASP A 125 0.87 -10.76 -7.34
C ASP A 125 1.61 -11.42 -8.49
N SER A 126 1.08 -11.34 -9.72
CA SER A 126 1.66 -12.06 -10.85
C SER A 126 3.08 -11.62 -11.18
N THR A 127 3.32 -10.31 -11.30
CA THR A 127 4.64 -9.77 -11.65
C THR A 127 5.61 -9.82 -10.47
N LYS A 128 5.12 -9.57 -9.25
CA LYS A 128 5.92 -9.73 -8.02
C LYS A 128 6.42 -11.15 -7.88
N ARG A 129 5.52 -12.14 -7.93
CA ARG A 129 5.85 -13.56 -7.75
C ARG A 129 6.76 -14.07 -8.87
N PHE A 130 6.59 -13.59 -10.10
CA PHE A 130 7.50 -13.92 -11.21
C PHE A 130 8.95 -13.57 -10.86
N PHE A 131 9.21 -12.32 -10.47
CA PHE A 131 10.56 -11.88 -10.14
C PHE A 131 11.10 -12.48 -8.83
N ASP A 132 10.25 -12.64 -7.80
CA ASP A 132 10.67 -13.30 -6.55
C ASP A 132 11.03 -14.78 -6.79
N GLN A 133 10.29 -15.47 -7.66
CA GLN A 133 10.59 -16.85 -8.02
C GLN A 133 11.87 -16.94 -8.86
N LEU A 134 12.04 -16.05 -9.83
CA LEU A 134 13.25 -15.96 -10.64
C LEU A 134 14.48 -15.76 -9.77
N CYS A 135 14.44 -14.80 -8.84
CA CYS A 135 15.56 -14.54 -7.93
C CYS A 135 15.85 -15.76 -7.05
N ARG A 136 14.83 -16.41 -6.49
CA ARG A 136 15.00 -17.64 -5.70
C ARG A 136 15.60 -18.79 -6.52
N GLN A 137 15.13 -19.03 -7.73
CA GLN A 137 15.63 -20.09 -8.61
C GLN A 137 17.11 -19.92 -8.97
N HIS A 138 17.56 -18.67 -9.08
CA HIS A 138 18.94 -18.32 -9.39
C HIS A 138 19.79 -17.95 -8.17
N SER A 139 19.25 -18.09 -6.95
CA SER A 139 19.91 -17.70 -5.69
C SER A 139 20.42 -16.26 -5.70
N ILE A 140 19.63 -15.34 -6.27
CA ILE A 140 19.93 -13.92 -6.34
C ILE A 140 19.36 -13.23 -5.09
N PRO A 141 20.20 -12.55 -4.28
CA PRO A 141 19.73 -11.75 -3.16
C PRO A 141 18.77 -10.67 -3.66
N HIS A 142 17.58 -10.57 -3.06
CA HIS A 142 16.55 -9.65 -3.53
C HIS A 142 15.72 -9.05 -2.39
N LEU A 143 15.19 -7.86 -2.66
CA LEU A 143 14.39 -7.06 -1.73
C LEU A 143 13.09 -6.61 -2.38
N ASN A 144 12.05 -6.42 -1.58
CA ASN A 144 10.92 -5.57 -1.94
C ASN A 144 11.21 -4.08 -1.64
N PHE A 145 10.24 -3.20 -1.87
CA PHE A 145 10.39 -1.77 -1.64
C PHE A 145 10.69 -1.40 -0.19
N GLU A 146 9.86 -1.86 0.74
CA GLU A 146 9.97 -1.50 2.16
C GLU A 146 11.28 -2.04 2.77
N GLN A 147 11.68 -3.26 2.39
CA GLN A 147 12.98 -3.80 2.76
C GLN A 147 14.13 -2.99 2.17
N THR A 148 13.99 -2.43 0.97
CA THR A 148 14.99 -1.53 0.36
C THR A 148 15.10 -0.22 1.15
N VAL A 149 13.97 0.39 1.53
CA VAL A 149 13.98 1.61 2.36
C VAL A 149 14.73 1.35 3.67
N ARG A 150 14.44 0.24 4.34
CA ARG A 150 15.10 -0.13 5.59
C ARG A 150 16.57 -0.45 5.42
N ALA A 151 16.90 -1.33 4.48
CA ALA A 151 18.26 -1.86 4.31
C ALA A 151 19.28 -0.77 3.97
N PHE A 152 18.82 0.30 3.33
CA PHE A 152 19.64 1.39 2.85
C PHE A 152 19.45 2.70 3.63
N GLY A 153 18.71 2.70 4.74
CA GLY A 153 18.56 3.87 5.60
C GLY A 153 17.87 5.06 4.91
N LEU A 154 16.87 4.80 4.06
CA LEU A 154 16.21 5.83 3.24
C LEU A 154 15.09 6.57 3.97
N GLN A 155 14.95 6.37 5.28
CA GLN A 155 13.89 7.01 6.06
C GLN A 155 13.97 8.53 6.00
N GLY A 156 12.84 9.18 5.77
CA GLY A 156 12.74 10.62 5.58
C GLY A 156 13.26 11.14 4.23
N GLN A 157 13.79 10.27 3.37
CA GLN A 157 14.28 10.63 2.03
C GLN A 157 13.30 10.24 0.91
N VAL A 158 12.41 9.28 1.19
CA VAL A 158 11.33 8.87 0.28
C VAL A 158 10.02 9.58 0.64
N ASP A 159 9.02 9.49 -0.24
CA ASP A 159 7.67 9.98 0.07
C ASP A 159 7.14 9.30 1.33
N TYR A 160 6.65 10.08 2.29
CA TYR A 160 6.18 9.60 3.59
C TYR A 160 5.16 8.45 3.50
N ARG A 161 4.35 8.40 2.43
CA ARG A 161 3.34 7.35 2.21
C ARG A 161 3.93 5.96 1.98
N VAL A 162 5.20 5.89 1.59
CA VAL A 162 5.92 4.64 1.31
C VAL A 162 7.14 4.47 2.22
N ASP A 163 7.31 5.33 3.22
CA ASP A 163 8.45 5.29 4.13
C ASP A 163 8.36 4.12 5.14
N ASP A 164 9.47 3.82 5.81
CA ASP A 164 9.55 2.80 6.86
C ASP A 164 9.05 3.36 8.20
N TRP A 165 7.82 2.99 8.55
CA TRP A 165 7.15 3.40 9.79
C TRP A 165 7.48 2.50 10.99
N GLY A 166 8.33 1.48 10.84
CA GLY A 166 8.58 0.48 11.88
C GLY A 166 9.02 1.09 13.22
N GLN A 167 9.92 2.08 13.19
CA GLN A 167 10.39 2.75 14.41
C GLN A 167 9.31 3.56 15.13
N GLU A 168 8.35 4.13 14.40
CA GLU A 168 7.20 4.80 15.02
C GLU A 168 6.31 3.78 15.73
N ILE A 169 6.16 2.58 15.16
CA ILE A 169 5.37 1.51 15.76
C ILE A 169 6.03 0.99 17.04
N VAL A 170 7.35 0.75 17.01
CA VAL A 170 8.12 0.30 18.19
C VAL A 170 7.93 1.27 19.37
N ARG A 171 7.94 2.59 19.13
CA ARG A 171 7.71 3.61 20.16
C ARG A 171 6.30 3.62 20.75
N ASN A 172 5.32 3.03 20.07
CA ASN A 172 3.90 3.11 20.43
C ASN A 172 3.25 1.73 20.66
N VAL A 173 4.04 0.68 20.90
CA VAL A 173 3.56 -0.71 21.11
C VAL A 173 2.39 -0.77 22.09
N ASP A 174 2.54 -0.19 23.29
CA ASP A 174 1.49 -0.20 24.32
C ASP A 174 0.20 0.43 23.81
N ARG A 175 0.28 1.55 23.07
CA ARG A 175 -0.89 2.25 22.54
C ARG A 175 -1.64 1.39 21.53
N PHE A 176 -0.93 0.63 20.70
CA PHE A 176 -1.54 -0.30 19.75
C PHE A 176 -2.19 -1.50 20.45
N GLN A 177 -1.59 -2.04 21.51
CA GLN A 177 -2.24 -3.08 22.33
C GLN A 177 -3.54 -2.57 22.99
N HIS A 178 -3.54 -1.34 23.49
CA HIS A 178 -4.76 -0.71 24.02
C HIS A 178 -5.82 -0.48 22.93
N LEU A 179 -5.41 -0.10 21.72
CA LEU A 179 -6.31 0.03 20.58
C LEU A 179 -6.93 -1.32 20.21
N ALA A 180 -6.14 -2.40 20.18
CA ALA A 180 -6.61 -3.75 19.90
C ALA A 180 -7.74 -4.15 20.87
N LYS A 181 -7.56 -3.89 22.16
CA LYS A 181 -8.55 -4.14 23.22
C LYS A 181 -9.81 -3.27 23.11
N ARG A 182 -9.76 -2.18 22.32
CA ARG A 182 -10.88 -1.25 22.14
C ARG A 182 -11.83 -1.67 21.01
N PHE A 183 -11.37 -2.52 20.08
CA PHE A 183 -12.21 -3.04 19.00
C PHE A 183 -13.34 -3.92 19.53
N SER A 184 -14.46 -3.92 18.82
CA SER A 184 -15.65 -4.70 19.17
C SER A 184 -15.68 -6.09 18.54
N ASP A 185 -14.72 -6.40 17.66
CA ASP A 185 -14.63 -7.67 16.93
C ASP A 185 -13.17 -8.10 16.73
N ASP A 186 -12.95 -9.42 16.74
CA ASP A 186 -11.61 -10.03 16.68
C ASP A 186 -10.92 -9.79 15.34
N TYR A 187 -11.68 -9.67 14.24
CA TYR A 187 -11.11 -9.47 12.90
C TYR A 187 -10.53 -8.06 12.74
N SER A 188 -11.13 -7.04 13.37
CA SER A 188 -10.53 -5.69 13.47
C SER A 188 -9.21 -5.72 14.24
N ALA A 189 -9.14 -6.44 15.37
CA ALA A 189 -7.89 -6.59 16.12
C ALA A 189 -6.81 -7.35 15.32
N GLN A 190 -7.19 -8.41 14.61
CA GLN A 190 -6.29 -9.11 13.70
C GLN A 190 -5.78 -8.17 12.60
N THR A 191 -6.68 -7.42 11.98
CA THR A 191 -6.32 -6.47 10.91
C THR A 191 -5.32 -5.45 11.42
N LEU A 192 -5.50 -4.92 12.64
CA LEU A 192 -4.52 -4.02 13.27
C LEU A 192 -3.15 -4.69 13.37
N PHE A 193 -3.05 -5.86 13.99
CA PHE A 193 -1.75 -6.51 14.17
C PHE A 193 -1.10 -6.92 12.85
N SER A 194 -1.86 -7.37 11.86
CA SER A 194 -1.33 -7.65 10.52
C SER A 194 -0.74 -6.41 9.85
N VAL A 195 -1.44 -5.27 9.90
CA VAL A 195 -0.93 -4.00 9.33
C VAL A 195 0.35 -3.56 10.03
N LEU A 196 0.38 -3.61 11.36
CA LEU A 196 1.57 -3.24 12.14
C LEU A 196 2.74 -4.19 11.86
N SER A 197 2.48 -5.49 11.81
CA SER A 197 3.50 -6.51 11.50
C SER A 197 4.07 -6.36 10.10
N PHE A 198 3.27 -5.97 9.09
CA PHE A 198 3.81 -5.58 7.78
C PHE A 198 4.86 -4.48 7.91
N HIS A 199 4.56 -3.41 8.63
CA HIS A 199 5.51 -2.30 8.78
C HIS A 199 6.74 -2.69 9.60
N LEU A 200 6.58 -3.56 10.61
CA LEU A 200 7.70 -4.06 11.42
C LEU A 200 8.60 -5.03 10.67
N THR A 201 8.06 -5.86 9.79
CA THR A 201 8.81 -6.95 9.11
C THR A 201 9.14 -6.67 7.65
N CYS A 202 8.49 -5.67 7.05
CA CYS A 202 8.45 -5.40 5.63
C CYS A 202 7.88 -6.56 4.79
N ASP A 203 7.09 -7.47 5.39
CA ASP A 203 6.49 -8.61 4.68
C ASP A 203 5.03 -8.32 4.25
N PRO A 204 4.76 -8.19 2.94
CA PRO A 204 3.41 -7.91 2.43
C PRO A 204 2.41 -9.06 2.64
N GLU A 205 2.85 -10.28 2.94
CA GLU A 205 1.92 -11.40 3.18
C GLU A 205 1.00 -11.12 4.38
N TYR A 206 1.44 -10.34 5.38
CA TYR A 206 0.57 -9.89 6.46
C TYR A 206 -0.65 -9.10 5.96
N TYR A 207 -0.52 -8.29 4.89
CA TYR A 207 -1.67 -7.64 4.28
C TYR A 207 -2.56 -8.67 3.57
N HIS A 208 -1.98 -9.56 2.76
CA HIS A 208 -2.73 -10.57 2.00
C HIS A 208 -3.55 -11.51 2.91
N GLU A 209 -3.14 -11.68 4.16
CA GLU A 209 -3.90 -12.44 5.14
C GLU A 209 -5.23 -11.80 5.55
N VAL A 210 -5.30 -10.46 5.59
CA VAL A 210 -6.45 -9.71 6.11
C VAL A 210 -7.09 -8.79 5.08
N GLU A 211 -6.49 -8.60 3.91
CA GLU A 211 -6.98 -7.68 2.91
C GLU A 211 -8.37 -8.06 2.40
N ARG A 212 -9.08 -7.05 1.91
CA ARG A 212 -10.39 -7.21 1.34
C ARG A 212 -10.42 -6.51 -0.01
N PRO A 213 -11.26 -6.98 -0.96
CA PRO A 213 -11.34 -6.33 -2.26
C PRO A 213 -11.63 -4.85 -2.10
N TYR A 214 -10.93 -4.01 -2.88
CA TYR A 214 -11.11 -2.54 -2.87
C TYR A 214 -12.58 -2.13 -3.02
N THR A 215 -13.35 -2.89 -3.81
CA THR A 215 -14.80 -2.71 -4.02
C THR A 215 -15.65 -2.87 -2.75
N THR A 216 -15.06 -3.30 -1.63
CA THR A 216 -15.73 -3.42 -0.32
C THR A 216 -15.47 -2.26 0.63
N LEU A 217 -14.56 -1.34 0.27
CA LEU A 217 -14.19 -0.18 1.07
C LEU A 217 -15.44 0.67 1.42
N TYR A 218 -15.53 1.07 2.69
CA TYR A 218 -16.64 1.81 3.32
C TYR A 218 -18.00 1.07 3.37
N PHE A 219 -18.57 0.72 2.22
CA PHE A 219 -20.00 0.36 2.13
C PHE A 219 -20.29 -1.13 2.28
N ARG A 220 -19.27 -1.99 2.20
CA ARG A 220 -19.43 -3.44 2.34
C ARG A 220 -18.47 -4.01 3.37
N SER A 221 -18.15 -3.23 4.40
CA SER A 221 -17.25 -3.65 5.48
C SER A 221 -17.79 -4.83 6.28
N GLY A 222 -19.10 -5.10 6.26
CA GLY A 222 -19.74 -6.08 7.14
C GLY A 222 -19.98 -5.57 8.56
N LEU A 223 -19.51 -4.36 8.88
CA LEU A 223 -19.68 -3.72 10.19
C LEU A 223 -20.83 -2.70 10.20
N LEU A 224 -21.04 -2.01 9.09
CA LEU A 224 -22.01 -0.93 8.98
C LEU A 224 -23.32 -1.41 8.33
N ARG A 225 -24.44 -0.80 8.75
CA ARG A 225 -25.75 -0.96 8.12
C ARG A 225 -26.17 0.38 7.54
N PHE A 226 -26.62 0.35 6.30
CA PHE A 226 -27.11 1.53 5.59
C PHE A 226 -28.62 1.40 5.38
N SER A 227 -29.32 2.48 5.64
CA SER A 227 -30.76 2.66 5.41
C SER A 227 -31.04 3.26 4.02
N ASP A 228 -32.31 3.48 3.70
CA ASP A 228 -32.76 4.23 2.52
C ASP A 228 -32.76 5.75 2.74
N SER A 229 -32.32 6.19 3.92
CA SER A 229 -32.42 7.58 4.39
C SER A 229 -31.07 8.14 4.84
N GLU A 230 -29.98 7.60 4.30
CA GLU A 230 -28.61 7.99 4.65
C GLU A 230 -28.32 9.47 4.37
N LYS A 231 -27.48 10.06 5.23
CA LYS A 231 -26.95 11.42 5.10
C LYS A 231 -25.42 11.35 5.17
N MET A 232 -24.78 11.23 4.02
CA MET A 232 -23.34 10.99 3.92
C MET A 232 -22.56 12.30 3.76
N VAL A 233 -21.50 12.46 4.56
CA VAL A 233 -20.46 13.46 4.31
C VAL A 233 -19.25 12.73 3.72
N ASP A 234 -18.94 13.03 2.46
CA ASP A 234 -17.87 12.42 1.67
C ASP A 234 -16.65 13.35 1.67
N CYS A 235 -15.82 13.20 2.71
CA CYS A 235 -14.61 13.99 2.93
C CYS A 235 -13.45 13.42 2.12
N GLY A 236 -13.04 14.12 1.06
CA GLY A 236 -12.07 13.60 0.08
C GLY A 236 -12.78 12.83 -1.03
N ALA A 237 -13.88 13.39 -1.54
CA ALA A 237 -14.74 12.75 -2.53
C ALA A 237 -14.00 12.34 -3.82
N SER A 238 -12.83 12.92 -4.09
CA SER A 238 -11.90 12.52 -5.15
C SER A 238 -12.62 12.44 -6.50
N ILE A 239 -12.70 11.25 -7.09
CA ILE A 239 -13.36 11.00 -8.38
C ILE A 239 -14.74 10.35 -8.23
N GLY A 240 -15.39 10.46 -7.05
CA GLY A 240 -16.80 10.08 -6.84
C GLY A 240 -17.07 8.59 -6.61
N GLU A 241 -16.05 7.80 -6.26
CA GLU A 241 -16.21 6.37 -5.96
C GLU A 241 -17.10 6.13 -4.74
N SER A 242 -16.94 6.94 -3.68
CA SER A 242 -17.75 6.83 -2.47
C SER A 242 -19.24 7.10 -2.75
N LEU A 243 -19.56 8.13 -3.55
CA LEU A 243 -20.92 8.37 -4.01
C LEU A 243 -21.50 7.16 -4.75
N THR A 244 -20.72 6.58 -5.67
CA THR A 244 -21.13 5.40 -6.43
C THR A 244 -21.38 4.20 -5.51
N GLY A 245 -20.53 4.03 -4.49
CA GLY A 245 -20.70 3.03 -3.44
C GLY A 245 -22.01 3.20 -2.67
N LEU A 246 -22.31 4.42 -2.20
CA LEU A 246 -23.56 4.76 -1.50
C LEU A 246 -24.78 4.45 -2.36
N ILE A 247 -24.83 4.96 -3.60
CA ILE A 247 -25.91 4.68 -4.57
C ILE A 247 -26.11 3.17 -4.70
N GLY A 248 -25.02 2.42 -4.85
CA GLY A 248 -25.07 0.97 -5.03
C GLY A 248 -25.67 0.23 -3.84
N VAL A 249 -25.26 0.55 -2.61
CA VAL A 249 -25.75 -0.16 -1.41
C VAL A 249 -27.15 0.26 -0.98
N THR A 250 -27.57 1.49 -1.27
CA THR A 250 -28.92 1.98 -0.96
C THR A 250 -29.88 1.90 -2.14
N LYS A 251 -29.44 1.34 -3.28
CA LYS A 251 -30.23 1.24 -4.53
C LYS A 251 -30.77 2.61 -4.99
N GLY A 252 -29.95 3.65 -4.82
CA GLY A 252 -30.30 5.03 -5.17
C GLY A 252 -31.29 5.70 -4.22
N GLN A 253 -31.51 5.16 -3.02
CA GLN A 253 -32.39 5.75 -2.01
C GLN A 253 -31.55 6.25 -0.84
N PHE A 254 -31.36 7.55 -0.73
CA PHE A 254 -30.70 8.18 0.42
C PHE A 254 -31.19 9.62 0.56
N SER A 255 -31.07 10.19 1.76
CA SER A 255 -31.55 11.54 2.04
C SER A 255 -30.62 12.62 1.53
N ARG A 256 -29.30 12.45 1.70
CA ARG A 256 -28.32 13.48 1.30
C ARG A 256 -26.91 12.91 1.12
N SER A 257 -26.16 13.48 0.18
CA SER A 257 -24.71 13.34 0.07
C SER A 257 -24.07 14.72 -0.07
N TRP A 258 -23.13 15.06 0.82
CA TRP A 258 -22.27 16.24 0.73
C TRP A 258 -20.87 15.80 0.33
N MET A 259 -20.46 16.14 -0.90
CA MET A 259 -19.16 15.79 -1.43
C MET A 259 -18.20 16.95 -1.26
N ILE A 260 -17.10 16.72 -0.54
CA ILE A 260 -16.11 17.73 -0.19
C ILE A 260 -14.78 17.35 -0.83
N GLU A 261 -14.31 18.17 -1.78
CA GLU A 261 -13.06 17.91 -2.51
C GLU A 261 -12.33 19.23 -2.85
N PRO A 262 -11.09 19.42 -2.34
CA PRO A 262 -10.33 20.63 -2.60
C PRO A 262 -9.59 20.65 -3.94
N ASP A 263 -9.23 19.49 -4.50
CA ASP A 263 -8.44 19.42 -5.73
C ASP A 263 -9.26 19.87 -6.96
N ARG A 264 -8.62 20.68 -7.81
CA ARG A 264 -9.27 21.29 -8.98
C ARG A 264 -9.62 20.28 -10.05
N ILE A 265 -8.75 19.30 -10.29
CA ILE A 265 -8.94 18.28 -11.34
C ILE A 265 -10.05 17.32 -10.88
N ASN A 266 -10.02 16.91 -9.62
CA ASN A 266 -11.07 16.10 -9.02
C ASN A 266 -12.43 16.83 -9.03
N ALA A 267 -12.47 18.12 -8.70
CA ALA A 267 -13.70 18.92 -8.77
C ALA A 267 -14.34 18.94 -10.18
N ILE A 268 -13.52 19.01 -11.23
CA ILE A 268 -14.01 18.92 -12.62
C ILE A 268 -14.58 17.53 -12.89
N THR A 269 -13.89 16.48 -12.44
CA THR A 269 -14.35 15.09 -12.56
C THR A 269 -15.69 14.87 -11.84
N LEU A 270 -15.84 15.37 -10.61
CA LEU A 270 -17.08 15.31 -9.84
C LEU A 270 -18.22 16.04 -10.53
N SER A 271 -17.95 17.23 -11.09
CA SER A 271 -18.95 17.97 -11.86
C SER A 271 -19.46 17.16 -13.06
N ASN A 272 -18.57 16.46 -13.76
CA ASN A 272 -18.94 15.57 -14.86
C ASN A 272 -19.74 14.34 -14.38
N ILE A 273 -19.49 13.85 -13.16
CA ILE A 273 -20.27 12.75 -12.57
C ILE A 273 -21.68 13.21 -12.22
N LEU A 274 -21.81 14.39 -11.60
CA LEU A 274 -23.12 14.95 -11.24
C LEU A 274 -24.03 15.17 -12.46
N ARG A 275 -23.45 15.60 -13.60
CA ARG A 275 -24.17 15.72 -14.88
C ARG A 275 -24.85 14.42 -15.32
N ARG A 276 -24.34 13.25 -14.93
CA ARG A 276 -24.97 11.96 -15.28
C ARG A 276 -26.29 11.73 -14.55
N TYR A 277 -26.55 12.49 -13.50
CA TYR A 277 -27.74 12.38 -12.67
C TYR A 277 -28.70 13.58 -12.87
N GLU A 278 -28.39 14.53 -13.74
CA GLU A 278 -29.29 15.65 -14.08
C GLU A 278 -30.65 15.14 -14.58
N GLY A 279 -31.73 15.73 -14.09
CA GLY A 279 -33.10 15.31 -14.40
C GLY A 279 -33.56 14.04 -13.71
N THR A 280 -32.70 13.38 -12.92
CA THR A 280 -33.08 12.20 -12.13
C THR A 280 -33.47 12.59 -10.69
N PRO A 281 -34.18 11.73 -9.93
CA PRO A 281 -34.44 11.99 -8.52
C PRO A 281 -33.18 12.20 -7.67
N LEU A 282 -32.05 11.63 -8.10
CA LEU A 282 -30.77 11.70 -7.41
C LEU A 282 -30.13 13.09 -7.43
N GLU A 283 -30.42 13.91 -8.45
CA GLU A 283 -29.91 15.28 -8.58
C GLU A 283 -30.20 16.12 -7.32
N ARG A 284 -31.39 15.94 -6.73
CA ARG A 284 -31.87 16.76 -5.61
C ARG A 284 -31.20 16.43 -4.27
N VAL A 285 -30.60 15.25 -4.17
CA VAL A 285 -30.03 14.74 -2.91
C VAL A 285 -28.50 14.76 -2.92
N MET A 286 -27.88 15.14 -4.03
CA MET A 286 -26.43 15.28 -4.16
C MET A 286 -26.04 16.76 -4.16
N ASN A 287 -25.04 17.14 -3.37
CA ASN A 287 -24.36 18.42 -3.59
C ASN A 287 -22.86 18.23 -3.52
N PHE A 288 -22.20 19.03 -4.33
CA PHE A 288 -20.78 19.19 -4.31
C PHE A 288 -20.45 20.55 -3.72
N GLU A 289 -19.66 20.54 -2.65
CA GLU A 289 -19.09 21.74 -2.06
C GLU A 289 -17.59 21.76 -2.29
N ARG A 290 -17.13 22.87 -2.88
CA ARG A 290 -15.71 23.14 -2.98
C ARG A 290 -15.25 23.78 -1.67
N ALA A 291 -14.73 22.96 -0.76
CA ALA A 291 -14.11 23.48 0.45
C ALA A 291 -12.71 24.01 0.13
N TRP A 292 -12.49 25.31 0.34
CA TRP A 292 -11.15 25.89 0.36
C TRP A 292 -10.61 25.78 1.78
N LEU A 293 -9.65 24.89 2.00
CA LEU A 293 -8.82 24.97 3.20
C LEU A 293 -7.85 26.14 3.02
N HIS A 294 -8.21 27.30 3.56
CA HIS A 294 -7.26 28.39 3.77
C HIS A 294 -6.29 27.95 4.87
N PHE A 295 -5.20 27.26 4.50
CA PHE A 295 -4.05 27.13 5.38
C PHE A 295 -3.37 28.50 5.48
N GLN A 296 -3.76 29.28 6.48
CA GLN A 296 -2.88 30.34 6.97
C GLN A 296 -1.75 29.65 7.72
N ALA A 297 -0.62 29.45 7.05
CA ALA A 297 0.62 29.19 7.75
C ALA A 297 0.96 30.47 8.54
N SER A 298 0.72 30.45 9.84
CA SER A 298 1.32 31.44 10.73
C SER A 298 2.81 31.15 10.76
N GLU A 299 3.60 31.99 10.09
CA GLU A 299 5.04 32.06 10.33
C GLU A 299 5.27 32.45 11.79
N SER A 300 5.97 31.60 12.53
CA SER A 300 6.56 31.88 13.84
C SER A 300 8.04 31.58 13.80
#